data_AF-A0A938CJD4-F1
#
_entry.id   AF-A0A938CJD4-F1
#
_cell.length_a   1.000
_cell.length_b   1.000
_cell.length_c   1.000
_cell.angle_alpha   90.00
_cell.angle_beta   90.00
_cell.angle_gamma   90.00
#
_symmetry.space_group_name_H-M   'P 1'
#
loop_
_entity.id
_entity.type
_entity.pdbx_description
1 polymer ?
#
loop_
_entity_poly.entity_id
_entity_poly.type
_entity_poly.pdbx_seq_one_letter_code
_entity_poly.pdbx_strand_id
1 'polypeptide(L)'
;KRLEETPWFLKAMLLALPLPYVACTLGWTVTEVGRQPWIVYNVMRTSEAASPIDPGQVAVSLVAFVLVYGLLGVLGFGLMAKAAKAGPEGDDPAEQGGN
;
A
#
# COMPACT_ATOMS: atom_id res chain seq x y z
N LYS A 1 14.98 -30.40 -5.56
CA LYS A 1 13.69 -30.41 -4.84
C LYS A 1 12.81 -29.34 -5.46
N ARG A 2 11.67 -29.70 -6.07
CA ARG A 2 10.79 -28.74 -6.72
C ARG A 2 10.06 -27.90 -5.66
N LEU A 3 10.51 -26.65 -5.49
CA LEU A 3 9.88 -25.65 -4.62
C LEU A 3 8.45 -25.33 -5.09
N GLU A 4 8.22 -25.44 -6.39
CA GLU A 4 6.96 -25.28 -7.12
C GLU A 4 5.90 -26.32 -6.75
N GLU A 5 6.28 -27.47 -6.19
CA GLU A 5 5.37 -28.56 -5.81
C GLU A 5 5.10 -28.60 -4.30
N THR A 6 5.73 -27.70 -3.54
CA THR A 6 5.69 -27.72 -2.08
C THR A 6 4.56 -26.80 -1.58
N PRO A 7 3.41 -27.34 -1.11
CA PRO A 7 2.20 -26.54 -0.88
C PRO A 7 2.33 -25.54 0.28
N TRP A 8 3.18 -25.83 1.28
CA TRP A 8 3.41 -24.90 2.38
C TRP A 8 4.24 -23.68 1.94
N PHE A 9 5.19 -23.89 1.02
CA PHE A 9 6.04 -22.83 0.49
C PHE A 9 5.23 -21.85 -0.36
N LEU A 10 4.36 -22.36 -1.24
CA LEU A 10 3.46 -21.53 -2.04
C LEU A 10 2.49 -20.71 -1.17
N LYS A 11 1.93 -21.30 -0.11
CA LYS A 11 1.09 -20.58 0.86
C LYS A 11 1.87 -19.48 1.59
N ALA A 12 3.11 -19.75 1.97
CA ALA A 12 3.96 -18.76 2.63
C ALA A 12 4.27 -17.59 1.69
N MET A 13 4.53 -17.83 0.39
CA MET A 13 4.73 -16.76 -0.58
C MET A 13 3.48 -15.90 -0.77
N LEU A 14 2.28 -16.50 -0.79
CA LEU A 14 1.03 -15.74 -0.87
C LEU A 14 0.82 -14.86 0.36
N LEU A 15 1.13 -15.36 1.55
CA LEU A 15 1.07 -14.60 2.80
C LEU A 15 2.18 -13.53 2.90
N ALA A 16 3.25 -13.63 2.09
CA ALA A 16 4.32 -12.64 2.05
C ALA A 16 3.99 -11.43 1.17
N LEU A 17 2.93 -11.46 0.36
CA LEU A 17 2.49 -10.33 -0.47
C LEU A 17 2.34 -8.98 0.29
N PRO A 18 1.76 -8.92 1.51
CA PRO A 18 1.68 -7.66 2.26
C PRO A 18 3.01 -7.22 2.89
N LEU A 19 4.00 -8.11 2.98
CA LEU A 19 5.22 -7.86 3.75
C LEU A 19 6.05 -6.66 3.25
N PRO A 20 6.27 -6.47 1.93
CA PRO A 20 6.99 -5.30 1.43
C PRO A 20 6.29 -3.98 1.81
N TYR A 21 4.96 -3.94 1.73
CA TYR A 21 4.18 -2.75 2.09
C TYR A 21 4.35 -2.39 3.56
N VAL A 22 4.21 -3.38 4.45
CA VAL A 22 4.40 -3.18 5.90
C VAL A 22 5.83 -2.73 6.19
N ALA A 23 6.83 -3.38 5.60
CA ALA A 23 8.23 -3.01 5.80
C ALA A 23 8.51 -1.57 5.34
N CYS A 24 7.98 -1.16 4.18
CA CYS A 24 8.12 0.21 3.69
C CYS A 24 7.45 1.23 4.62
N THR A 25 6.21 1.00 5.06
CA THR A 25 5.50 1.90 5.97
C THR A 25 6.22 2.04 7.30
N LEU A 26 6.71 0.94 7.86
CA LEU A 26 7.49 0.97 9.10
C LEU A 26 8.83 1.69 8.92
N GLY A 27 9.53 1.46 7.80
CA GLY A 27 10.77 2.16 7.48
C GLY A 27 10.58 3.68 7.45
N TRP A 28 9.56 4.15 6.73
CA TRP A 28 9.17 5.57 6.71
C TRP A 28 8.77 6.11 8.08
N THR A 29 8.05 5.31 8.86
CA THR A 29 7.64 5.70 10.22
C THR A 29 8.86 5.92 11.11
N VAL A 30 9.84 5.01 11.08
CA VAL A 30 11.07 5.13 11.85
C VAL A 30 11.85 6.39 11.45
N THR A 31 11.95 6.70 10.16
CA THR A 31 12.68 7.88 9.68
C THR A 31 11.98 9.19 10.04
N GLU A 32 10.66 9.27 9.90
CA GLU A 32 9.90 10.50 10.15
C GLU A 32 9.66 10.75 11.64
N VAL A 33 9.26 9.71 12.38
CA VAL A 33 9.02 9.82 13.82
C VAL A 33 10.34 9.92 14.59
N GLY A 34 11.40 9.26 14.12
CA GLY A 34 12.73 9.34 14.73
C GLY A 34 13.33 10.75 14.73
N ARG A 35 12.87 11.64 13.84
CA ARG A 35 13.29 13.05 13.80
C ARG A 35 12.48 13.93 14.76
N GLN A 36 11.34 13.50 15.28
CA GLN A 36 10.55 14.28 16.24
C GLN A 36 11.40 14.57 17.51
N PRO A 37 11.37 15.80 18.06
CA PRO A 37 10.44 16.90 17.80
C PRO A 37 10.90 17.90 16.72
N TRP A 38 11.86 17.53 15.87
CA TRP A 38 12.48 18.42 14.90
C TRP A 38 11.92 18.22 13.48
N ILE A 39 11.75 19.31 12.75
CA ILE A 39 11.61 19.28 11.28
C ILE A 39 12.98 19.39 10.65
N VAL A 40 13.76 20.36 11.11
CA VAL A 40 15.18 20.52 10.80
C VAL A 40 15.93 20.54 12.13
N TYR A 41 16.85 19.60 12.31
CA TYR A 41 17.59 19.43 13.55
C TYR A 41 18.24 20.73 14.01
N ASN A 42 18.03 21.09 15.29
CA ASN A 42 18.55 22.30 15.92
C ASN A 42 18.17 23.63 15.23
N VAL A 43 17.26 23.62 14.27
CA VAL A 43 16.82 24.83 13.54
C VAL A 43 15.34 25.10 13.77
N MET A 44 14.47 24.11 13.64
CA MET A 44 13.02 24.31 13.72
C MET A 44 12.30 23.11 14.32
N ARG A 45 11.45 23.37 15.33
CA ARG A 45 10.61 22.35 15.95
C ARG A 45 9.31 22.14 15.19
N THR A 46 8.75 20.94 15.30
CA THR A 46 7.48 20.56 14.67
C THR A 46 6.31 21.39 15.18
N SER A 47 6.34 21.79 16.46
CA SER A 47 5.32 22.67 17.06
C SER A 47 5.35 24.11 16.53
N GLU A 48 6.50 24.58 16.05
CA GLU A 48 6.69 25.95 15.58
C GLU A 48 6.30 26.11 14.10
N ALA A 49 6.20 25.01 13.37
CA ALA A 49 5.90 25.02 11.92
C ALA A 49 4.42 24.84 11.58
N ALA A 50 3.56 24.56 12.56
CA ALA A 50 2.13 24.42 12.32
C ALA A 50 1.51 25.78 11.97
N SER A 51 0.80 25.84 10.83
CA SER A 51 0.08 27.05 10.42
C SER A 51 -1.05 27.41 11.41
N PRO A 52 -1.30 28.70 11.68
CA PRO A 52 -2.35 29.16 12.59
C PRO A 52 -3.72 29.11 11.90
N ILE A 53 -4.24 27.91 11.65
CA ILE A 53 -5.54 27.67 11.03
C ILE A 53 -6.49 26.99 12.00
N ASP A 54 -7.80 27.16 11.76
CA ASP A 54 -8.82 26.57 12.61
C ASP A 54 -8.74 25.02 12.59
N PRO A 55 -8.72 24.34 13.75
CA PRO A 55 -8.65 22.88 13.82
C PRO A 55 -9.80 22.18 13.09
N GLY A 56 -10.98 22.79 13.01
CA GLY A 56 -12.13 22.28 12.27
C GLY A 56 -11.87 22.22 10.77
N GLN A 57 -11.19 23.21 10.19
CA GLN A 57 -10.80 23.18 8.77
C GLN A 57 -9.80 22.06 8.47
N VAL A 58 -8.84 21.83 9.36
CA VAL A 58 -7.90 20.72 9.26
C VAL A 58 -8.62 19.38 9.36
N ALA A 59 -9.54 19.24 10.32
CA ALA A 59 -10.30 18.01 10.49
C ALA A 59 -11.18 17.69 9.27
N VAL A 60 -11.90 18.69 8.74
CA VAL A 60 -12.75 18.52 7.55
C VAL A 60 -11.93 18.10 6.34
N SER A 61 -10.81 18.78 6.07
CA SER A 61 -9.93 18.42 4.94
C SER A 61 -9.29 17.04 5.12
N LEU A 62 -8.85 16.68 6.33
CA LEU A 62 -8.32 15.36 6.64
C LEU A 62 -9.35 14.25 6.38
N VAL A 63 -10.59 14.44 6.85
CA VAL A 63 -11.69 13.48 6.60
C VAL A 63 -11.95 13.37 5.10
N ALA A 64 -11.99 14.47 4.37
CA ALA A 64 -12.16 14.45 2.92
C ALA A 64 -11.05 13.65 2.23
N PHE A 65 -9.77 13.86 2.59
CA PHE A 65 -8.66 13.08 2.05
C PHE A 65 -8.74 11.59 2.39
N VAL A 66 -9.07 11.25 3.64
CA VAL A 66 -9.26 9.85 4.05
C VAL A 66 -10.36 9.18 3.25
N LEU A 67 -11.49 9.84 3.02
CA LEU A 67 -12.59 9.29 2.24
C LEU A 67 -12.21 9.10 0.77
N VAL A 68 -11.58 10.10 0.14
CA VAL A 68 -11.19 10.04 -1.26
C VAL A 68 -10.12 8.94 -1.48
N TYR A 69 -9.06 8.93 -0.68
CA TYR A 69 -8.02 7.90 -0.81
C TYR A 69 -8.51 6.52 -0.39
N GLY A 70 -9.40 6.43 0.61
CA GLY A 70 -10.07 5.19 0.98
C GLY A 70 -10.90 4.62 -0.17
N LEU A 71 -11.72 5.45 -0.83
CA LEU A 71 -12.51 5.05 -2.00
C LEU A 71 -11.61 4.59 -3.16
N LEU A 72 -10.57 5.37 -3.48
CA LEU A 72 -9.60 5.00 -4.52
C LEU A 72 -8.89 3.69 -4.18
N GLY A 73 -8.54 3.48 -2.91
CA GLY A 73 -7.96 2.24 -2.41
C GLY A 73 -8.91 1.06 -2.64
N VAL A 74 -10.15 1.14 -2.19
CA VAL A 74 -11.14 0.06 -2.35
C VAL A 74 -11.38 -0.28 -3.82
N LEU A 75 -11.54 0.73 -4.68
CA LEU A 75 -11.71 0.53 -6.11
C LEU A 75 -10.45 -0.09 -6.75
N GLY A 76 -9.27 0.43 -6.42
CA GLY A 76 -8.00 -0.09 -6.93
C GLY A 76 -7.75 -1.54 -6.53
N PHE A 77 -7.88 -1.87 -5.24
CA PHE A 77 -7.75 -3.25 -4.76
C PHE A 77 -8.83 -4.16 -5.33
N GLY A 78 -10.06 -3.67 -5.49
CA GLY A 78 -11.15 -4.41 -6.14
C GLY A 78 -10.84 -4.75 -7.59
N LEU A 79 -10.35 -3.79 -8.36
CA LEU A 79 -9.94 -3.98 -9.76
C LEU A 79 -8.74 -4.92 -9.88
N MET A 80 -7.71 -4.76 -9.03
CA MET A 80 -6.56 -5.66 -8.99
C MET A 80 -6.99 -7.09 -8.63
N ALA A 81 -7.87 -7.27 -7.65
CA ALA A 81 -8.39 -8.59 -7.30
C ALA A 81 -9.23 -9.20 -8.41
N LYS A 82 -10.03 -8.39 -9.14
CA LYS A 82 -10.78 -8.85 -10.32
C LYS A 82 -9.84 -9.30 -11.43
N ALA A 83 -8.82 -8.50 -11.76
CA ALA A 83 -7.83 -8.83 -12.78
C ALA A 83 -7.00 -10.07 -12.40
N ALA A 84 -6.55 -10.17 -11.15
CA ALA A 84 -5.79 -11.32 -10.66
C ALA A 84 -6.60 -12.63 -10.71
N LYS A 85 -7.93 -12.58 -10.55
CA LYS A 85 -8.82 -13.75 -10.65
C LYS A 85 -9.20 -14.11 -12.09
N ALA A 86 -9.25 -13.13 -12.99
CA ALA A 86 -9.58 -13.37 -14.39
C ALA A 86 -8.52 -14.22 -15.10
N GLY A 87 -7.26 -14.16 -14.64
CA GLY A 87 -6.13 -14.83 -15.30
C GLY A 87 -5.72 -14.13 -16.60
N PRO A 88 -4.64 -14.56 -17.26
CA PRO A 88 -4.25 -14.02 -18.56
C PRO A 88 -5.28 -14.39 -19.63
N GLU A 89 -5.84 -13.41 -20.35
CA GLU A 89 -6.59 -13.68 -21.58
C GLU A 89 -5.58 -14.14 -22.64
N GLY A 90 -5.59 -15.44 -22.99
CA GLY A 90 -4.73 -16.00 -24.05
C GLY A 90 -4.27 -17.44 -23.90
N ASP A 91 -4.42 -18.08 -22.73
CA ASP A 91 -4.12 -19.52 -22.57
C ASP A 91 -5.39 -20.37 -22.72
N ASP A 92 -6.07 -20.26 -23.86
CA ASP A 92 -6.98 -21.31 -24.29
C ASP A 92 -6.17 -22.37 -25.05
N PRO A 93 -5.86 -23.55 -24.48
CA PRO A 93 -5.20 -24.62 -25.20
C PRO A 93 -6.01 -25.12 -26.41
N ALA A 94 -7.26 -24.67 -26.59
CA ALA A 94 -8.09 -24.97 -27.76
C ALA A 94 -7.70 -24.19 -29.04
N GLU A 95 -6.98 -23.07 -28.98
CA GLU A 95 -6.55 -22.32 -30.18
C GLU A 95 -5.17 -22.75 -30.73
N GLN A 96 -4.35 -23.46 -29.95
CA GLN A 96 -3.03 -23.93 -30.41
C GLN A 96 -3.07 -25.28 -31.16
N GLY A 97 -4.27 -25.81 -31.43
CA GLY A 97 -4.50 -27.11 -32.10
C GLY A 97 -5.29 -27.04 -33.41
N GLY A 98 -5.19 -25.95 -34.17
CA GLY A 98 -5.73 -25.84 -35.52
C GLY A 98 -4.70 -26.26 -36.58
N ASN A 99 -5.01 -27.31 -37.35
CA ASN A 99 -4.21 -27.91 -38.44
C ASN A 99 -3.44 -26.93 -39.34
#